data_AF-A0A2P2L6I6-F1
#
_entry.id   AF-A0A2P2L6I6-F1
#
_cell.length_a   1.000
_cell.length_b   1.000
_cell.length_c   1.000
_cell.angle_alpha   90.00
_cell.angle_beta   90.00
_cell.angle_gamma   90.00
#
_symmetry.space_group_name_H-M   'P 1'
#
loop_
_entity.id
_entity.type
_entity.pdbx_description
1 polymer ?
#
loop_
_entity_poly.entity_id
_entity_poly.type
_entity_poly.pdbx_seq_one_letter_code
_entity_poly.pdbx_strand_id
1 'polypeptide(L)'
;MKRGYPVSPSESAGDGPPHSRFRYTPEGDAHFSEDFVQKVAEHYSARTNQTLEEREASPIIHLKKLNNWIKSVLVQLYARQGDGVLDLACGKGGDLIKWDKAKIGYYVGIDIAEGSVKLLPSK
;
A
#
# COMPACT_ATOMS: atom_id res chain seq x y z
N MET A 1 47.58 30.63 -27.61
CA MET A 1 47.29 31.39 -26.37
C MET A 1 46.55 30.50 -25.38
N LYS A 2 47.15 30.21 -24.22
CA LYS A 2 46.50 29.51 -23.09
C LYS A 2 45.81 30.56 -22.20
N ARG A 3 44.55 30.33 -21.81
CA ARG A 3 43.84 31.15 -20.80
C ARG A 3 43.39 30.19 -19.69
N GLY A 4 43.94 30.40 -18.49
CA GLY A 4 43.73 29.54 -17.33
C GLY A 4 42.40 29.81 -16.64
N TYR A 5 41.85 28.76 -16.01
CA TYR A 5 40.80 28.88 -15.01
C TYR A 5 41.42 28.68 -13.62
N PRO A 6 41.10 29.52 -12.63
CA PRO A 6 41.57 29.33 -11.26
C PRO A 6 40.83 28.16 -10.60
N VAL A 7 41.58 27.36 -9.85
CA VAL A 7 41.08 26.31 -8.95
C VAL A 7 41.04 26.88 -7.53
N SER A 8 39.98 26.56 -6.77
CA SER A 8 39.98 26.24 -5.31
C SER A 8 38.53 26.30 -4.75
N PRO A 9 38.18 25.60 -3.66
CA PRO A 9 38.65 24.29 -3.19
C PRO A 9 37.49 23.33 -2.86
N SER A 10 37.86 22.07 -2.66
CA SER A 10 37.03 20.97 -2.15
C SER A 10 36.60 21.19 -0.69
N GLU A 11 35.31 21.00 -0.40
CA GLU A 11 34.84 20.55 0.92
C GLU A 11 34.09 19.23 0.74
N SER A 12 34.77 18.16 1.14
CA SER A 12 34.22 16.82 1.31
C SER A 12 34.06 16.56 2.80
N ALA A 13 32.82 16.52 3.30
CA ALA A 13 32.48 15.89 4.57
C ALA A 13 30.97 15.64 4.65
N GLY A 14 30.57 14.39 4.92
CA GLY A 14 29.25 14.07 5.46
C GLY A 14 28.44 13.08 4.65
N ASP A 15 28.79 11.80 4.79
CA ASP A 15 27.95 10.65 4.44
C ASP A 15 26.73 10.65 5.38
N GLY A 16 25.53 10.78 4.81
CA GLY A 16 24.25 10.74 5.53
C GLY A 16 23.12 10.45 4.54
N PRO A 17 22.10 9.65 4.91
CA PRO A 17 20.98 9.39 4.01
C PRO A 17 20.32 10.74 3.67
N PRO A 18 19.86 10.94 2.43
CA PRO A 18 19.20 12.19 2.07
C PRO A 18 18.02 12.37 3.03
N HIS A 19 18.13 13.38 3.90
CA HIS A 19 17.00 13.80 4.72
C HIS A 19 15.84 14.01 3.76
N SER A 20 14.77 13.24 3.94
CA SER A 20 13.53 13.45 3.21
C SER A 20 13.17 14.92 3.45
N ARG A 21 13.33 15.75 2.41
CA ARG A 21 12.71 17.07 2.41
C ARG A 21 11.23 16.77 2.59
N PHE A 22 10.73 16.98 3.81
CA PHE A 22 9.30 17.09 4.05
C PHE A 22 8.83 18.16 3.07
N ARG A 23 8.22 17.69 1.99
CA ARG A 23 7.60 18.55 0.99
C ARG A 23 6.35 19.05 1.68
N TYR A 24 6.49 20.09 2.50
CA TYR A 24 5.36 20.82 3.04
C TYR A 24 4.58 21.33 1.84
N THR A 25 3.43 20.72 1.58
CA THR A 25 2.43 21.26 0.66
C THR A 25 1.71 22.36 1.45
N PRO A 26 1.93 23.65 1.11
CA PRO A 26 1.10 24.69 1.67
C PRO A 26 -0.25 24.59 0.95
N GLU A 27 -1.33 24.56 1.71
CA GLU A 27 -2.73 24.62 1.30
C GLU A 27 -3.44 23.29 1.00
N GLY A 28 -4.40 22.98 1.88
CA GLY A 28 -5.58 22.18 1.59
C GLY A 28 -5.49 20.73 2.01
N ASP A 29 -6.06 20.41 3.17
CA ASP A 29 -6.77 19.13 3.29
C ASP A 29 -7.59 18.98 2.02
N ALA A 30 -7.36 17.93 1.22
CA ALA A 30 -8.18 17.66 0.07
C ALA A 30 -9.59 17.37 0.59
N HIS A 31 -10.40 18.42 0.73
CA HIS A 31 -11.74 18.34 1.28
C HIS A 31 -12.63 17.82 0.16
N PHE A 32 -12.55 16.51 -0.05
CA PHE A 32 -13.51 15.82 -0.89
C PHE A 32 -14.90 16.03 -0.27
N SER A 33 -15.91 16.29 -1.09
CA SER A 33 -17.27 16.35 -0.57
C SER A 33 -17.63 15.01 0.05
N GLU A 34 -18.39 15.02 1.14
CA GLU A 34 -18.89 13.80 1.78
C GLU A 34 -19.62 12.91 0.74
N ASP A 35 -20.38 13.52 -0.18
CA ASP A 35 -21.02 12.85 -1.30
C ASP A 35 -20.05 12.08 -2.21
N PHE A 36 -18.86 12.63 -2.48
CA PHE A 36 -17.85 11.96 -3.30
C PHE A 36 -17.27 10.77 -2.56
N VAL A 37 -16.92 10.95 -1.28
CA VAL A 37 -16.39 9.91 -0.40
C VAL A 37 -17.38 8.74 -0.29
N GLN A 38 -18.66 9.07 -0.08
CA GLN A 38 -19.74 8.10 0.02
C GLN A 38 -19.92 7.30 -1.28
N LYS A 39 -19.94 7.98 -2.44
CA LYS A 39 -20.04 7.31 -3.75
C LYS A 39 -18.90 6.33 -4.01
N VAL A 40 -17.67 6.68 -3.59
CA VAL A 40 -16.52 5.78 -3.72
C VAL A 40 -16.70 4.57 -2.81
N ALA A 41 -17.07 4.77 -1.54
CA ALA A 41 -17.30 3.69 -0.59
C ALA A 41 -18.39 2.70 -1.07
N GLU A 42 -19.49 3.24 -1.61
CA GLU A 42 -20.58 2.46 -2.20
C GLU A 42 -20.13 1.67 -3.42
N HIS A 43 -19.36 2.28 -4.33
CA HIS A 43 -18.83 1.59 -5.52
C HIS A 43 -18.02 0.32 -5.16
N TYR A 44 -17.16 0.42 -4.14
CA TYR A 44 -16.36 -0.71 -3.69
C TYR A 44 -17.20 -1.73 -2.90
N SER A 45 -18.16 -1.27 -2.10
CA SER A 45 -19.07 -2.13 -1.34
C SER A 45 -19.99 -2.95 -2.25
N ALA A 46 -20.46 -2.36 -3.35
CA ALA A 46 -21.38 -2.99 -4.29
C ALA A 46 -20.72 -4.07 -5.18
N ARG A 47 -19.39 -4.15 -5.21
CA ARG A 47 -18.70 -5.21 -5.97
C ARG A 47 -19.05 -6.57 -5.40
N THR A 48 -19.67 -7.43 -6.20
CA THR A 48 -19.96 -8.81 -5.83
C THR A 48 -18.68 -9.61 -5.64
N ASN A 49 -18.76 -10.68 -4.86
CA ASN A 49 -17.67 -11.65 -4.77
C ASN A 49 -17.65 -12.45 -6.07
N GLN A 50 -16.50 -12.44 -6.75
CA GLN A 50 -16.31 -13.25 -7.95
C GLN A 50 -16.01 -14.68 -7.54
N THR A 51 -16.54 -15.66 -8.28
CA THR A 51 -16.14 -17.06 -8.10
C THR A 51 -14.69 -17.27 -8.53
N LEU A 52 -14.11 -18.41 -8.16
CA LEU A 52 -12.77 -18.79 -8.61
C LEU A 52 -12.69 -18.84 -10.14
N GLU A 53 -13.72 -19.41 -10.78
CA GLU A 53 -13.82 -19.57 -12.24
C GLU A 53 -13.92 -18.20 -12.93
N GLU A 54 -14.76 -17.30 -12.45
CA GLU A 54 -14.87 -15.93 -12.96
C GLU A 54 -13.56 -15.16 -12.81
N ARG A 55 -12.85 -15.40 -11.71
CA ARG A 55 -11.55 -14.79 -11.46
C ARG A 55 -10.50 -15.30 -12.44
N GLU A 56 -10.46 -16.60 -12.70
CA GLU A 56 -9.52 -17.21 -13.65
C GLU A 56 -9.81 -16.82 -15.10
N ALA A 57 -11.08 -16.59 -15.45
CA ALA A 57 -11.50 -16.08 -16.76
C ALA A 57 -11.16 -14.60 -17.01
N SER A 58 -10.68 -13.87 -15.99
CA SER A 58 -10.32 -12.45 -16.08
C SER A 58 -9.20 -12.21 -17.10
N PRO A 59 -9.34 -11.28 -18.07
CA PRO A 59 -8.26 -10.95 -19.04
C PRO A 59 -6.93 -10.58 -18.38
N ILE A 60 -7.00 -9.97 -17.19
CA ILE A 60 -5.83 -9.55 -16.39
C ILE A 60 -5.44 -10.56 -15.29
N ILE A 61 -5.82 -11.85 -15.41
CA ILE A 61 -5.54 -12.86 -14.38
C ILE A 61 -4.05 -13.00 -14.07
N HIS A 62 -3.19 -13.00 -15.10
CA HIS A 62 -1.74 -13.10 -14.93
C HIS A 62 -1.17 -11.91 -14.15
N LEU A 63 -1.64 -10.70 -14.44
CA LEU A 63 -1.26 -9.50 -13.69
C LEU A 63 -1.74 -9.57 -12.24
N LYS A 64 -2.97 -10.05 -11.99
CA LYS A 64 -3.49 -10.26 -10.63
C LYS A 64 -2.63 -11.28 -9.86
N LYS A 65 -2.18 -12.35 -10.50
CA LYS A 65 -1.29 -13.36 -9.90
C LYS A 65 0.08 -12.76 -9.57
N LEU A 66 0.69 -12.02 -10.50
CA LEU A 66 1.94 -11.30 -10.27
C LEU A 66 1.83 -10.31 -9.10
N ASN A 67 0.79 -9.49 -9.07
CA ASN A 67 0.57 -8.54 -7.98
C ASN A 67 0.42 -9.25 -6.62
N ASN A 68 -0.27 -10.38 -6.57
CA ASN A 68 -0.38 -11.17 -5.34
C ASN A 68 0.95 -11.81 -4.92
N TRP A 69 1.78 -12.22 -5.88
CA TRP A 69 3.11 -12.73 -5.62
C TRP A 69 4.02 -11.64 -5.04
N ILE A 70 4.08 -10.46 -5.66
CA ILE A 70 4.87 -9.32 -5.17
C ILE A 70 4.48 -8.98 -3.72
N LYS A 71 3.18 -8.86 -3.44
CA LYS A 71 2.70 -8.63 -2.07
C LYS A 71 3.17 -9.72 -1.10
N SER A 72 3.15 -10.99 -1.51
CA SER A 72 3.59 -12.10 -0.66
C SER A 72 5.09 -12.03 -0.37
N VAL A 73 5.91 -11.63 -1.34
CA VAL A 73 7.35 -11.41 -1.16
C VAL A 73 7.58 -10.26 -0.18
N LEU A 74 6.91 -9.12 -0.37
CA LEU A 74 7.03 -7.97 0.52
C LEU A 74 6.66 -8.31 1.97
N VAL A 75 5.54 -9.01 2.17
CA VAL A 75 5.14 -9.45 3.52
C VAL A 75 6.22 -10.34 4.15
N GLN A 76 6.77 -11.31 3.41
CA GLN A 76 7.81 -12.20 3.93
C GLN A 76 9.15 -11.50 4.20
N LEU A 77 9.48 -10.44 3.45
CA LEU A 77 10.73 -9.70 3.63
C LEU A 77 10.69 -8.78 4.86
N TYR A 78 9.52 -8.22 5.18
CA TYR A 78 9.42 -7.13 6.15
C TYR A 78 8.64 -7.46 7.42
N ALA A 79 7.74 -8.44 7.39
CA ALA A 79 7.02 -8.87 8.59
C ALA A 79 7.81 -9.92 9.37
N ARG A 80 7.66 -9.91 10.69
CA ARG A 80 8.21 -10.90 11.60
C ARG A 80 7.09 -11.59 12.37
N GLN A 81 7.37 -12.81 12.82
CA GLN A 81 6.45 -13.55 13.66
C GLN A 81 6.14 -12.74 14.93
N GLY A 82 4.85 -12.61 15.27
CA GLY A 82 4.38 -11.86 16.42
C GLY A 82 4.13 -10.37 16.19
N ASP A 83 4.42 -9.83 14.99
CA ASP A 83 4.16 -8.42 14.69
C ASP A 83 2.66 -8.06 14.80
N GLY A 84 2.39 -6.81 15.14
CA GLY A 84 1.08 -6.18 14.95
C GLY A 84 1.03 -5.51 13.58
N VAL A 85 0.01 -5.81 12.78
CA VAL A 85 -0.15 -5.24 11.43
C VAL A 85 -1.36 -4.32 11.37
N LEU A 86 -1.16 -3.13 10.81
CA LEU A 86 -2.21 -2.21 10.39
C LEU A 86 -2.26 -2.20 8.85
N ASP A 87 -3.39 -2.64 8.29
CA ASP A 87 -3.62 -2.75 6.85
C ASP A 87 -4.66 -1.72 6.42
N LEU A 88 -4.18 -0.65 5.76
CA LEU A 88 -5.00 0.46 5.30
C LEU A 88 -5.53 0.18 3.90
N ALA A 89 -6.81 0.49 3.67
CA ALA A 89 -7.55 0.08 2.48
C ALA A 89 -7.47 -1.45 2.26
N CYS A 90 -7.69 -2.21 3.34
CA CYS A 90 -7.55 -3.68 3.34
C CYS A 90 -8.56 -4.39 2.43
N GLY A 91 -9.58 -3.66 1.96
CA GLY A 91 -10.67 -4.18 1.15
C GLY A 91 -11.32 -5.38 1.82
N LYS A 92 -11.46 -6.45 1.04
CA LYS A 92 -12.08 -7.72 1.48
C LYS A 92 -11.07 -8.70 2.10
N GLY A 93 -9.89 -8.23 2.51
CA GLY A 93 -8.89 -9.07 3.19
C GLY A 93 -8.16 -10.05 2.27
N GLY A 94 -7.91 -9.66 1.01
CA GLY A 94 -7.19 -10.50 0.04
C GLY A 94 -5.74 -10.86 0.44
N ASP A 95 -5.21 -10.20 1.47
CA ASP A 95 -3.87 -10.41 2.02
C ASP A 95 -3.87 -11.17 3.36
N LEU A 96 -5.03 -11.50 3.94
CA LEU A 96 -5.13 -12.22 5.22
C LEU A 96 -4.34 -13.52 5.24
N ILE A 97 -4.37 -14.32 4.16
CA ILE A 97 -3.59 -15.56 4.07
C ILE A 97 -2.08 -15.29 4.06
N LYS A 98 -1.64 -14.15 3.53
CA LYS A 98 -0.22 -13.76 3.52
C LYS A 98 0.22 -13.38 4.93
N TRP A 99 -0.62 -12.63 5.63
CA TRP A 99 -0.42 -12.25 7.03
C TRP A 99 -0.42 -13.47 7.97
N ASP A 100 -1.35 -14.41 7.77
CA ASP A 100 -1.40 -15.67 8.51
C ASP A 100 -0.10 -16.49 8.33
N LYS A 101 0.37 -16.63 7.09
CA LYS A 101 1.64 -17.31 6.78
C LYS A 101 2.86 -16.64 7.41
N ALA A 102 2.83 -15.32 7.56
CA ALA A 102 3.88 -14.56 8.27
C ALA A 102 3.81 -14.72 9.80
N LYS A 103 2.77 -15.38 10.33
CA LYS A 103 2.57 -15.65 11.76
C LYS A 103 2.54 -14.38 12.61
N ILE A 104 1.88 -13.34 12.11
CA ILE A 104 1.70 -12.09 12.85
C ILE A 104 0.86 -12.34 14.11
N GLY A 105 1.08 -11.54 15.16
CA GLY A 105 0.36 -11.68 16.42
C GLY A 105 -1.04 -11.06 16.36
N TYR A 106 -1.18 -9.93 15.66
CA TYR A 106 -2.42 -9.16 15.62
C TYR A 106 -2.58 -8.41 14.29
N TYR A 107 -3.82 -8.30 13.81
CA TYR A 107 -4.16 -7.65 12.54
C TYR A 107 -5.31 -6.65 12.75
N VAL A 108 -5.13 -5.44 12.22
CA VAL A 108 -6.16 -4.40 12.12
C VAL A 108 -6.31 -4.03 10.66
N GLY A 109 -7.49 -4.29 10.09
CA GLY A 109 -7.84 -3.83 8.75
C GLY A 109 -8.70 -2.57 8.84
N ILE A 110 -8.38 -1.55 8.06
CA ILE A 110 -9.20 -0.34 7.91
C ILE A 110 -9.54 -0.17 6.45
N ASP A 111 -10.82 -0.01 6.13
CA ASP A 111 -11.29 0.33 4.79
C ASP A 111 -12.50 1.26 4.87
N ILE A 112 -12.67 2.11 3.86
CA ILE A 112 -13.77 3.06 3.77
C ILE A 112 -15.06 2.42 3.29
N ALA A 113 -14.96 1.33 2.53
CA ALA A 113 -16.08 0.58 2.02
C ALA A 113 -16.51 -0.47 3.07
N GLU A 114 -17.51 -0.15 3.88
CA GLU A 114 -18.02 -1.03 4.94
C GLU A 114 -18.36 -2.44 4.42
N GLY A 115 -18.93 -2.54 3.22
CA GLY A 115 -19.24 -3.83 2.57
C GLY A 115 -18.00 -4.70 2.29
N SER A 116 -16.82 -4.08 2.15
CA SER A 116 -15.56 -4.80 2.00
C SER A 116 -15.08 -5.39 3.33
N VAL A 117 -15.20 -4.64 4.42
CA VAL A 117 -14.77 -5.05 5.77
C VAL A 117 -15.69 -6.11 6.37
N LYS A 118 -17.01 -6.02 6.14
CA LYS A 118 -18.00 -6.96 6.70
C LYS A 118 -17.81 -8.43 6.27
N LEU A 119 -17.10 -8.64 5.16
CA LEU A 119 -16.77 -9.97 4.64
C LEU A 119 -15.51 -10.58 5.27
N LEU A 120 -14.80 -9.82 6.12
CA LEU A 120 -13.69 -10.35 6.88
C LEU A 120 -14.22 -11.29 7.97
N PRO A 121 -13.56 -12.44 8.20
CA PRO A 121 -13.92 -13.31 9.31
C PRO A 121 -13.79 -12.54 10.63
N SER A 122 -14.87 -12.46 11.41
CA SER A 122 -14.77 -12.06 12.82
C SER A 122 -14.10 -13.21 13.57
N LYS A 123 -13.04 -12.90 14.31
CA LYS A 123 -12.49 -13.83 15.31
C LYS A 123 -13.42 -13.89 16.52
#